data_AF-A0A930SDM5-F1
#
_entry.id   AF-A0A930SDM5-F1
#
_cell.length_a   1.000
_cell.length_b   1.000
_cell.length_c   1.000
_cell.angle_alpha   90.00
_cell.angle_beta   90.00
_cell.angle_gamma   90.00
#
_symmetry.space_group_name_H-M   'P 1'
#
loop_
_entity.id
_entity.type
_entity.pdbx_description
1 polymer ?
#
loop_
_entity_poly.entity_id
_entity_poly.type
_entity_poly.pdbx_seq_one_letter_code
_entity_poly.pdbx_strand_id
1 'polypeptide(L)'
;MAFETGEQFSAATRNAMGSSGTGLIQFTAATARSLGTTVENLAMMRAEDQLKIYVYEYFKPYAHKIKSLEDMYMAILMPRYIGEPDDAVVFRAGTLAYKQNGPLDKNRDGVITKAECCRGVRAKLERGMQPEFVRVI
;
A
#
# COMPACT_ATOMS: atom_id res chain seq x y z
N MET A 1 -1.10 -3.80 4.41
CA MET A 1 -0.83 -3.54 5.86
C MET A 1 0.54 -4.01 6.30
N ALA A 2 0.87 -5.31 6.24
CA ALA A 2 2.20 -5.79 6.67
C ALA A 2 3.36 -5.09 5.94
N PHE A 3 3.25 -4.90 4.62
CA PHE A 3 4.23 -4.15 3.84
C PHE A 3 4.30 -2.68 4.27
N GLU A 4 3.15 -2.00 4.25
CA GLU A 4 2.99 -0.58 4.59
C GLU A 4 3.46 -0.18 5.99
N THR A 5 3.35 -1.09 6.96
CA THR A 5 3.66 -0.82 8.36
C THR A 5 4.96 -1.47 8.83
N GLY A 6 5.69 -2.16 7.94
CA GLY A 6 6.86 -2.96 8.34
C GLY A 6 6.50 -4.02 9.38
N GLU A 7 5.37 -4.72 9.19
CA GLU A 7 4.84 -5.78 10.08
C GLU A 7 4.42 -5.33 11.49
N GLN A 8 4.31 -4.02 11.74
CA GLN A 8 3.84 -3.51 13.03
C GLN A 8 2.31 -3.55 13.18
N PHE A 9 1.58 -3.56 12.06
CA PHE A 9 0.10 -3.53 12.03
C PHE A 9 -0.50 -2.41 12.89
N SER A 10 0.20 -1.27 12.98
CA SER A 10 -0.17 -0.15 13.84
C SER A 10 -0.82 0.98 13.05
N ALA A 11 -1.86 1.58 13.65
CA ALA A 11 -2.51 2.78 13.14
C ALA A 11 -1.59 4.01 13.15
N ALA A 12 -0.54 3.99 13.99
CA ALA A 12 0.37 5.10 14.21
C ALA A 12 1.65 5.04 13.37
N THR A 13 1.90 3.95 12.62
CA THR A 13 3.15 3.79 11.86
C THR A 13 3.34 4.94 10.89
N ARG A 14 4.44 5.69 11.04
CA ARG A 14 4.82 6.81 10.16
C ARG A 14 5.78 6.34 9.08
N ASN A 15 5.67 6.95 7.91
CA ASN A 15 6.55 6.66 6.80
C ASN A 15 8.01 6.99 7.14
N ALA A 16 8.91 6.01 6.99
CA ALA A 16 10.32 6.14 7.34
C ALA A 16 11.10 7.10 6.41
N MET A 17 10.57 7.41 5.23
CA MET A 17 11.20 8.29 4.23
C MET A 17 10.79 9.76 4.38
N GLY A 18 10.10 10.12 5.48
CA GLY A 18 9.74 11.50 5.80
C GLY A 18 8.50 12.04 5.08
N SER A 19 7.73 11.19 4.39
CA SER A 19 6.43 11.60 3.86
C SER A 19 5.35 11.62 4.95
N SER A 20 4.17 12.17 4.64
CA SER A 20 3.02 12.19 5.57
C SER A 20 2.31 10.84 5.74
N GLY A 21 2.78 9.78 5.07
CA GLY A 21 2.18 8.45 5.12
C GLY A 21 2.03 7.95 6.56
N THR A 22 0.80 7.59 6.94
CA THR A 22 0.46 7.19 8.31
C THR A 22 -0.51 6.01 8.36
N GLY A 23 -0.25 5.07 9.26
CA GLY A 23 -1.16 3.98 9.61
C GLY A 23 -1.14 2.80 8.64
N LEU A 24 -2.20 1.99 8.72
CA LEU A 24 -2.29 0.63 8.16
C LEU A 24 -2.09 0.56 6.65
N ILE A 25 -2.45 1.63 5.93
CA ILE A 25 -2.24 1.76 4.47
C ILE A 25 -1.46 3.02 4.09
N GLN A 26 -0.74 3.62 5.04
CA GLN A 26 0.07 4.83 4.84
C GLN A 26 -0.72 6.01 4.23
N PHE A 27 -1.87 6.35 4.84
CA PHE A 27 -2.67 7.51 4.45
C PHE A 27 -1.80 8.77 4.38
N THR A 28 -1.80 9.44 3.23
CA THR A 28 -1.17 10.76 3.11
C THR A 28 -2.05 11.83 3.77
N ALA A 29 -1.47 12.99 4.08
CA ALA A 29 -2.23 14.13 4.60
C ALA A 29 -3.39 14.55 3.67
N ALA A 30 -3.21 14.46 2.35
CA ALA A 30 -4.26 14.75 1.37
C ALA A 30 -5.38 13.70 1.42
N THR A 31 -5.03 12.41 1.47
CA THR A 31 -5.99 11.31 1.59
C THR A 31 -6.79 11.42 2.88
N ALA A 32 -6.13 11.64 4.03
CA ALA A 32 -6.80 11.83 5.31
C ALA A 32 -7.83 12.98 5.26
N ARG A 33 -7.47 14.12 4.67
CA ARG A 33 -8.40 15.25 4.48
C ARG A 33 -9.59 14.90 3.61
N SER A 34 -9.39 14.16 2.51
CA SER A 34 -10.50 13.71 1.65
C SER A 34 -11.48 12.77 2.36
N LEU A 35 -11.02 12.09 3.42
CA LEU A 35 -11.83 11.23 4.28
C LEU A 35 -12.40 11.98 5.51
N GLY A 36 -12.28 13.32 5.55
CA GLY A 36 -12.80 14.13 6.64
C GLY A 36 -12.03 14.01 7.96
N THR A 37 -10.73 13.66 7.90
CA THR A 37 -9.89 13.49 9.10
C THR A 37 -8.47 14.04 8.88
N THR A 38 -7.56 13.79 9.82
CA THR A 38 -6.13 14.13 9.74
C THR A 38 -5.27 12.89 10.01
N VAL A 39 -4.00 12.95 9.62
CA VAL A 39 -3.06 11.85 9.91
C VAL A 39 -2.76 11.75 11.41
N GLU A 40 -2.87 12.84 12.15
CA GLU A 40 -2.79 12.87 13.61
C GLU A 40 -3.96 12.10 14.25
N ASN A 41 -5.19 12.35 13.80
CA ASN A 41 -6.36 11.62 14.27
C ASN A 41 -6.28 10.14 13.93
N LEU A 42 -5.88 9.81 12.70
CA LEU A 42 -5.67 8.42 12.26
C LEU A 42 -4.64 7.70 13.14
N ALA A 43 -3.54 8.36 13.52
CA ALA A 43 -2.49 7.77 14.34
C ALA A 43 -2.91 7.50 15.79
N MET A 44 -3.93 8.19 16.31
CA MET A 44 -4.44 7.98 17.66
C MET A 44 -5.48 6.86 17.75
N MET A 45 -5.92 6.31 16.61
CA MET A 45 -6.92 5.25 16.60
C MET A 45 -6.32 3.91 17.02
N ARG A 46 -7.20 3.01 17.47
CA ARG A 46 -6.88 1.58 17.45
C ARG A 46 -6.74 1.10 16.00
N ALA A 47 -5.88 0.11 15.77
CA ALA A 47 -5.71 -0.48 14.45
C ALA A 47 -7.03 -1.03 13.89
N GLU A 48 -7.85 -1.70 14.71
CA GLU A 48 -9.11 -2.26 14.23
C GLU A 48 -10.13 -1.19 13.84
N ASP A 49 -10.14 -0.05 14.54
CA ASP A 49 -11.06 1.06 14.23
C ASP A 49 -10.61 1.78 12.95
N GLN A 50 -9.29 2.02 12.80
CA GLN A 50 -8.75 2.57 11.56
C GLN A 50 -9.07 1.67 10.37
N LEU A 51 -8.99 0.35 10.55
CA LEU A 51 -9.36 -0.65 9.54
C LEU A 51 -10.85 -0.58 9.17
N LYS A 52 -11.74 -0.64 10.17
CA LYS A 52 -13.19 -0.70 9.96
C LYS A 52 -13.77 0.58 9.39
N ILE A 53 -13.20 1.73 9.73
CA ILE A 53 -13.73 3.04 9.36
C ILE A 53 -13.00 3.57 8.14
N TYR A 54 -11.71 3.89 8.27
CA TYR A 54 -11.00 4.67 7.26
C TYR A 54 -10.41 3.83 6.14
N VAL A 55 -9.89 2.64 6.44
CA VAL A 55 -9.42 1.71 5.39
C VAL A 55 -10.61 1.23 4.56
N TYR A 56 -11.73 0.89 5.21
CA TYR A 56 -12.98 0.54 4.53
C TYR A 56 -13.46 1.66 3.58
N GLU A 57 -13.63 2.89 4.10
CA GLU A 57 -14.11 4.01 3.27
C GLU A 57 -13.13 4.36 2.14
N TYR A 58 -11.83 4.22 2.36
CA TYR A 58 -10.82 4.40 1.32
C TYR A 58 -10.97 3.42 0.15
N PHE A 59 -11.22 2.14 0.44
CA PHE A 59 -11.31 1.09 -0.57
C PHE A 59 -12.69 0.99 -1.25
N LYS A 60 -13.74 1.49 -0.61
CA LYS A 60 -15.13 1.50 -1.13
C LYS A 60 -15.27 1.89 -2.61
N PRO A 61 -14.65 2.98 -3.12
CA PRO A 61 -14.74 3.34 -4.55
C PRO A 61 -14.05 2.33 -5.48
N TYR A 62 -13.10 1.54 -4.98
CA TYR A 62 -12.31 0.58 -5.76
C TYR A 62 -12.79 -0.86 -5.61
N ALA A 63 -13.68 -1.15 -4.66
CA ALA A 63 -14.07 -2.51 -4.28
C ALA A 63 -14.49 -3.39 -5.48
N HIS A 64 -15.25 -2.83 -6.42
CA HIS A 64 -15.71 -3.53 -7.62
C HIS A 64 -14.59 -3.85 -8.64
N LYS A 65 -13.42 -3.22 -8.52
CA LYS A 65 -12.26 -3.42 -9.41
C LYS A 65 -11.20 -4.35 -8.81
N ILE A 66 -11.22 -4.58 -7.51
CA ILE A 66 -10.20 -5.35 -6.80
C ILE A 66 -10.50 -6.84 -6.95
N LYS A 67 -9.65 -7.55 -7.71
CA LYS A 67 -9.77 -9.00 -7.93
C LYS A 67 -8.57 -9.79 -7.42
N SER A 68 -7.52 -9.10 -6.99
CA SER A 68 -6.25 -9.68 -6.56
C SER A 68 -5.59 -8.83 -5.46
N LEU A 69 -4.55 -9.38 -4.83
CA LEU A 69 -3.70 -8.65 -3.89
C LEU A 69 -3.04 -7.44 -4.57
N GLU A 70 -2.61 -7.63 -5.82
CA GLU A 70 -1.98 -6.61 -6.67
C GLU A 70 -2.94 -5.47 -6.94
N ASP A 71 -4.20 -5.77 -7.26
CA ASP A 71 -5.22 -4.76 -7.49
C ASP A 71 -5.51 -3.95 -6.24
N MET A 72 -5.57 -4.63 -5.08
CA MET A 72 -5.71 -3.95 -3.79
C MET A 72 -4.49 -3.04 -3.52
N TYR A 73 -3.28 -3.49 -3.85
CA TYR A 73 -2.09 -2.66 -3.69
C TYR A 73 -2.04 -1.50 -4.67
N MET A 74 -2.45 -1.70 -5.93
CA MET A 74 -2.53 -0.61 -6.91
C MET A 74 -3.55 0.44 -6.51
N ALA A 75 -4.63 0.09 -5.81
CA ALA A 75 -5.52 1.08 -5.23
C ALA A 75 -4.82 1.99 -4.20
N ILE A 76 -3.76 1.52 -3.50
CA ILE A 76 -2.95 2.33 -2.59
C ILE A 76 -1.90 3.14 -3.38
N LEU A 77 -1.12 2.48 -4.23
CA LEU A 77 0.05 3.09 -4.88
C LEU A 77 -0.31 3.98 -6.08
N MET A 78 -1.16 3.47 -6.97
CA MET A 78 -1.50 4.11 -8.24
C MET A 78 -2.82 3.57 -8.82
N PRO A 79 -4.00 4.09 -8.39
CA PRO A 79 -5.31 3.52 -8.70
C PRO A 79 -5.63 3.33 -10.19
N ARG A 80 -4.94 4.05 -11.08
CA ARG A 80 -5.05 3.88 -12.53
C ARG A 80 -4.69 2.46 -12.99
N TYR A 81 -3.83 1.74 -12.27
CA TYR A 81 -3.33 0.41 -12.66
C TYR A 81 -4.09 -0.77 -12.00
N ILE A 82 -5.23 -0.50 -11.37
CA ILE A 82 -6.11 -1.55 -10.88
C ILE A 82 -6.66 -2.33 -12.09
N GLY A 83 -6.47 -3.65 -12.13
CA GLY A 83 -6.91 -4.52 -13.22
C GLY A 83 -5.96 -4.59 -14.42
N GLU A 84 -4.91 -3.78 -14.47
CA GLU A 84 -3.87 -3.86 -15.52
C GLU A 84 -3.03 -5.14 -15.38
N PRO A 85 -2.40 -5.63 -16.47
CA PRO A 85 -1.53 -6.80 -16.42
C PRO A 85 -0.23 -6.53 -15.65
N ASP A 86 0.45 -7.60 -15.21
CA ASP A 86 1.65 -7.54 -14.38
C ASP A 86 2.84 -6.83 -15.05
N ASP A 87 2.92 -6.88 -16.38
CA ASP A 87 3.95 -6.23 -17.19
C ASP A 87 3.64 -4.76 -17.51
N ALA A 88 2.49 -4.23 -17.07
CA ALA A 88 2.14 -2.83 -17.26
C ALA A 88 3.19 -1.92 -16.59
N VAL A 89 3.75 -0.99 -17.37
CA VAL A 89 4.73 -0.03 -16.89
C VAL A 89 4.06 1.07 -16.08
N VAL A 90 4.30 1.09 -14.77
CA VAL A 90 3.72 2.06 -13.82
C VAL A 90 4.54 3.34 -13.77
N PHE A 91 5.87 3.22 -13.69
CA PHE A 91 6.79 4.36 -13.66
C PHE A 91 7.90 4.22 -14.70
N ARG A 92 8.41 5.36 -15.18
CA ARG A 92 9.52 5.42 -16.16
C ARG A 92 10.63 6.35 -15.68
N ALA A 93 11.87 5.96 -15.94
CA ALA A 93 13.05 6.77 -15.68
C ALA A 93 12.90 8.18 -16.25
N GLY A 94 13.51 9.16 -15.56
CA GLY A 94 13.38 10.58 -15.90
C GLY A 94 12.15 11.28 -15.31
N THR A 95 11.25 10.55 -14.64
CA THR A 95 10.11 11.15 -13.92
C THR A 95 10.34 11.27 -12.42
N LEU A 96 9.70 12.25 -11.77
CA LEU A 96 9.74 12.37 -10.30
C LEU A 96 9.16 11.12 -9.62
N ALA A 97 8.08 10.55 -10.17
CA ALA A 97 7.44 9.36 -9.64
C ALA A 97 8.38 8.16 -9.66
N TYR A 98 9.14 7.96 -10.75
CA TYR A 98 10.18 6.94 -10.79
C TYR A 98 11.28 7.22 -9.77
N LYS A 99 11.75 8.47 -9.64
CA LYS A 99 12.79 8.81 -8.64
C LYS A 99 12.35 8.45 -7.21
N GLN A 100 11.08 8.67 -6.88
CA GLN A 100 10.51 8.34 -5.56
C GLN A 100 10.34 6.83 -5.35
N ASN A 101 10.15 6.07 -6.42
CA ASN A 101 9.90 4.62 -6.39
C ASN A 101 11.08 3.78 -6.89
N GLY A 102 12.23 4.41 -7.16
CA GLY A 102 13.40 3.78 -7.79
C GLY A 102 13.88 2.49 -7.13
N PRO A 103 13.81 2.31 -5.80
CA PRO A 103 14.16 1.03 -5.17
C PRO A 103 13.32 -0.18 -5.61
N LEU A 104 12.18 0.02 -6.29
CA LEU A 104 11.32 -1.04 -6.81
C LEU A 104 11.85 -1.64 -8.12
N ASP A 105 12.55 -0.86 -8.95
CA ASP A 105 13.23 -1.31 -10.17
C ASP A 105 14.44 -2.16 -9.78
N LYS A 106 14.28 -3.49 -9.80
CA LYS A 106 15.36 -4.40 -9.36
C LYS A 106 16.27 -4.82 -10.49
N ASN A 107 15.75 -4.91 -11.70
CA ASN A 107 16.53 -5.29 -12.88
C ASN A 107 17.28 -4.09 -13.49
N ARG A 108 16.96 -2.86 -13.06
CA ARG A 108 17.57 -1.59 -13.46
C ARG A 108 17.38 -1.29 -14.95
N ASP A 109 16.23 -1.67 -15.50
CA ASP A 109 15.90 -1.44 -16.92
C ASP A 109 15.28 -0.06 -17.20
N GLY A 110 15.08 0.76 -16.16
CA GLY A 110 14.55 2.11 -16.30
C GLY A 110 13.02 2.18 -16.38
N VAL A 111 12.33 1.06 -16.16
CA VAL A 111 10.89 1.02 -15.93
C VAL A 111 10.59 0.34 -14.59
N ILE A 112 9.44 0.65 -14.01
CA ILE A 112 8.89 -0.09 -12.87
C ILE A 112 7.54 -0.63 -13.30
N THR A 113 7.42 -1.95 -13.36
CA THR A 113 6.20 -2.66 -13.74
C THR A 113 5.24 -2.84 -12.55
N LYS A 114 3.98 -3.20 -12.83
CA LYS A 114 3.00 -3.57 -11.79
C LYS A 114 3.53 -4.73 -10.94
N ALA A 115 4.14 -5.75 -11.55
CA ALA A 115 4.77 -6.86 -10.85
C ALA A 115 5.83 -6.39 -9.84
N GLU A 116 6.70 -5.47 -10.24
CA GLU A 116 7.75 -4.95 -9.35
C GLU A 116 7.22 -4.12 -8.20
N CYS A 117 6.17 -3.33 -8.45
CA CYS A 117 5.45 -2.64 -7.39
C CYS A 117 4.91 -3.64 -6.36
N CYS A 118 4.23 -4.69 -6.82
CA CYS A 118 3.52 -5.63 -5.95
C CYS A 118 4.42 -6.67 -5.27
N ARG A 119 5.64 -6.90 -5.76
CA ARG A 119 6.57 -7.91 -5.25
C ARG A 119 6.76 -7.85 -3.73
N GLY A 120 6.88 -6.65 -3.17
CA GLY A 120 7.05 -6.47 -1.72
C GLY A 120 5.83 -6.91 -0.92
N VAL A 121 4.63 -6.60 -1.42
CA VAL A 121 3.36 -7.00 -0.78
C VAL A 121 3.14 -8.50 -0.90
N ARG A 122 3.45 -9.09 -2.07
CA ARG A 122 3.38 -10.53 -2.31
C ARG A 122 4.30 -11.31 -1.37
N ALA A 123 5.55 -10.87 -1.20
CA ALA A 123 6.48 -11.49 -0.26
C ALA A 123 5.98 -11.45 1.20
N LYS A 124 5.27 -10.39 1.60
CA LYS A 124 4.65 -10.32 2.93
C LYS A 124 3.48 -11.31 3.09
N LEU A 125 2.67 -11.51 2.04
CA LEU A 125 1.63 -12.55 2.06
C LEU A 125 2.26 -13.94 2.21
N GLU A 126 3.25 -14.26 1.37
CA GLU A 126 3.94 -15.56 1.39
C GLU A 126 4.58 -15.86 2.74
N ARG A 127 5.20 -14.84 3.36
CA ARG A 127 5.73 -14.95 4.72
C ARG A 127 4.61 -15.21 5.73
N GLY A 128 3.52 -14.45 5.69
CA GLY A 128 2.40 -14.60 6.62
C GLY A 128 1.66 -15.94 6.50
N MET A 129 1.83 -16.65 5.39
CA MET A 129 1.27 -17.99 5.16
C MET A 129 2.16 -19.14 5.65
N GLN A 130 3.35 -18.85 6.18
CA GLN A 130 4.22 -19.90 6.75
C GLN A 130 3.61 -20.47 8.04
N PRO A 131 3.85 -21.76 8.37
CA PRO A 131 3.22 -22.44 9.52
C PRO A 131 3.42 -21.72 10.86
N GLU A 132 4.54 -21.03 11.02
CA GLU A 132 4.88 -20.23 12.20
C GLU A 132 3.98 -19.00 12.42
N PHE A 133 3.30 -18.51 11.38
CA PHE A 133 2.40 -17.34 11.45
C PHE A 133 0.92 -17.69 11.23
N VAL A 134 0.62 -18.89 10.73
CA VAL A 134 -0.75 -19.35 10.52
C VAL A 134 -1.24 -20.06 11.76
N ARG A 135 -2.33 -19.55 12.35
CA ARG A 135 -3.02 -20.25 13.43
C ARG A 135 -3.75 -21.44 12.82
N VAL A 136 -3.29 -22.66 13.12
CA VAL A 136 -4.07 -23.88 12.85
C VAL A 136 -5.27 -23.84 13.79
N ILE A 137 -6.47 -23.71 13.22
CA ILE A 137 -7.75 -23.70 13.93
C ILE A 137 -8.43 -25.04 13.72
#